data_AF-A0A371FUZ0-F1
#
_entry.id   AF-A0A371FUZ0-F1
#
_cell.length_a   1.000
_cell.length_b   1.000
_cell.length_c   1.000
_cell.angle_alpha   90.00
_cell.angle_beta   90.00
_cell.angle_gamma   90.00
#
_symmetry.space_group_name_H-M   'P 1'
#
loop_
_entity.id
_entity.type
_entity.pdbx_description
1 polymer ?
#
loop_
_entity_poly.entity_id
_entity_poly.type
_entity_poly.pdbx_seq_one_letter_code
_entity_poly.pdbx_strand_id
1 'polypeptide(L)'
;MANPSGVVSFRRPIIHVVFDMDGLLLDTEKFYNQVQEIILARYNKSFDWNVKAKMLGKKAIEAARVFVEESGISDSLSAEQFLVEREDMLETLFPTCELMPGVGRLVKHLHAKRSSNLPGNESCFDNFPHSCHRRHFELKIPRHREIFSLLHHVVHVVPRMYFSQQPRDLRCALRSYCSKECRN
;
A
#
# COMPACT_ATOMS: atom_id res chain seq x y z
N MET A 1 -22.10 41.54 -30.14
CA MET A 1 -23.11 40.64 -29.52
C MET A 1 -22.41 39.38 -29.07
N ALA A 2 -22.68 38.87 -27.87
CA ALA A 2 -21.90 37.79 -27.27
C ALA A 2 -22.23 36.41 -27.87
N ASN A 3 -21.23 35.53 -27.95
CA ASN A 3 -21.37 34.17 -28.48
C ASN A 3 -21.79 33.20 -27.35
N PRO A 4 -23.01 32.60 -27.36
CA PRO A 4 -23.51 31.75 -26.29
C PRO A 4 -23.03 30.30 -26.45
N SER A 5 -21.71 30.08 -26.53
CA SER A 5 -21.11 28.75 -26.60
C SER A 5 -20.98 28.11 -25.21
N GLY A 6 -22.09 28.03 -24.48
CA GLY A 6 -22.18 27.36 -23.18
C GLY A 6 -22.14 25.84 -23.34
N VAL A 7 -20.95 25.25 -23.38
CA VAL A 7 -20.77 23.78 -23.49
C VAL A 7 -21.18 23.12 -22.17
N VAL A 8 -22.47 22.82 -22.03
CA VAL A 8 -23.00 22.01 -20.91
C VAL A 8 -22.51 20.58 -21.09
N SER A 9 -21.41 20.25 -20.39
CA SER A 9 -20.86 18.90 -20.37
C SER A 9 -21.84 17.96 -19.64
N PHE A 10 -22.61 17.19 -20.42
CA PHE A 10 -23.40 16.06 -19.91
C PHE A 10 -22.44 14.95 -19.43
N ARG A 11 -21.96 15.09 -18.19
CA ARG A 11 -21.23 14.02 -17.52
C ARG A 11 -22.21 12.89 -17.22
N ARG A 12 -21.87 11.67 -17.68
CA ARG A 12 -22.63 10.46 -17.31
C ARG A 12 -22.62 10.30 -15.78
N PRO A 13 -23.71 9.80 -15.17
CA PRO A 13 -23.74 9.53 -13.74
C PRO A 13 -22.56 8.63 -13.31
N ILE A 14 -21.88 9.00 -12.23
CA ILE A 14 -20.81 8.20 -11.65
C ILE A 14 -21.46 7.06 -10.86
N ILE A 15 -21.26 5.83 -11.33
CA ILE A 15 -21.85 4.61 -10.74
C ILE A 15 -20.91 3.87 -9.77
N HIS A 16 -19.60 4.09 -9.89
CA HIS A 16 -18.58 3.41 -9.10
C HIS A 16 -17.43 4.38 -8.77
N VAL A 17 -16.80 4.18 -7.62
CA VAL A 17 -15.59 4.88 -7.17
C VAL A 17 -14.59 3.83 -6.71
N VAL A 18 -13.33 3.96 -7.14
CA VAL A 18 -12.22 3.10 -6.70
C VAL A 18 -11.23 3.99 -5.96
N PHE A 19 -10.76 3.52 -4.80
CA PHE A 19 -9.76 4.18 -3.99
C PHE A 19 -8.46 3.38 -4.02
N ASP A 20 -7.34 4.07 -4.21
CA ASP A 20 -6.06 3.56 -3.71
C ASP A 20 -6.04 3.63 -2.17
N MET A 21 -5.25 2.80 -1.52
CA MET A 21 -5.21 2.71 -0.06
C MET A 21 -4.05 3.52 0.53
N ASP A 22 -2.84 3.25 0.07
CA ASP A 22 -1.61 3.82 0.63
C ASP A 22 -1.41 5.26 0.10
N GLY A 23 -1.18 6.21 1.00
CA GLY A 23 -1.09 7.64 0.67
C GLY A 23 -2.40 8.33 0.28
N LEU A 24 -3.52 7.60 0.12
CA LEU A 24 -4.84 8.16 -0.22
C LEU A 24 -5.91 7.93 0.86
N LEU A 25 -6.12 6.69 1.30
CA LEU A 25 -7.02 6.40 2.43
C LEU A 25 -6.28 6.44 3.76
N LEU A 26 -5.02 6.01 3.77
CA LEU A 26 -4.16 5.91 4.94
C LEU A 26 -2.87 6.73 4.78
N ASP A 27 -2.49 7.42 5.85
CA ASP A 27 -1.23 8.15 5.94
C ASP A 27 -0.08 7.19 6.24
N THR A 28 0.37 6.49 5.20
CA THR A 28 1.45 5.49 5.25
C THR A 28 2.75 5.95 4.59
N GLU A 29 2.69 6.95 3.70
CA GLU A 29 3.85 7.59 3.06
C GLU A 29 4.88 8.12 4.07
N LYS A 30 4.43 8.62 5.23
CA LYS A 30 5.31 9.06 6.31
C LYS A 30 6.22 7.95 6.85
N PHE A 31 5.73 6.72 6.94
CA PHE A 31 6.52 5.59 7.44
C PHE A 31 7.60 5.16 6.46
N TYR A 32 7.31 5.16 5.14
CA TYR A 32 8.33 4.90 4.14
C TYR A 32 9.47 5.91 4.22
N ASN A 33 9.18 7.21 4.39
CA ASN A 33 10.20 8.23 4.61
C ASN A 33 10.99 7.98 5.90
N GLN A 34 10.30 7.75 7.02
CA GLN A 34 10.90 7.53 8.34
C GLN A 34 11.87 6.33 8.34
N VAL A 35 11.47 5.20 7.75
CA VAL A 35 12.31 4.00 7.67
C VAL A 35 13.54 4.23 6.80
N GLN A 36 13.39 4.95 5.69
CA GLN A 36 14.52 5.32 4.82
C GLN A 36 15.53 6.23 5.54
N GLU A 37 15.07 7.23 6.28
CA GLU A 37 15.92 8.10 7.11
C GLU A 37 16.67 7.28 8.19
N ILE A 38 15.97 6.39 8.90
CA ILE A 38 16.57 5.51 9.93
C ILE A 38 17.68 4.62 9.34
N ILE A 39 17.45 4.05 8.15
CA ILE A 39 18.44 3.20 7.47
C ILE A 39 19.67 4.04 7.06
N LEU A 40 19.46 5.23 6.48
CA LEU A 40 20.54 6.12 6.02
C LEU A 40 21.37 6.73 7.16
N ALA A 41 20.74 7.04 8.29
CA ALA A 41 21.42 7.60 9.47
C ALA A 41 22.58 6.70 9.95
N ARG A 42 22.44 5.37 9.83
CA ARG A 42 23.50 4.40 10.18
C ARG A 42 24.76 4.50 9.31
N TYR A 43 24.64 5.09 8.12
CA TYR A 43 25.74 5.32 7.18
C TYR A 43 26.18 6.80 7.16
N ASN A 44 25.74 7.61 8.12
CA ASN A 44 25.92 9.07 8.16
C ASN A 44 25.39 9.77 6.88
N LYS A 45 24.26 9.27 6.36
CA LYS A 45 23.50 9.84 5.24
C LYS A 45 22.13 10.33 5.74
N SER A 46 21.48 11.19 4.96
CA SER A 46 20.09 11.62 5.17
C SER A 46 19.26 11.36 3.91
N PHE A 47 17.94 11.23 4.06
CA PHE A 47 17.04 10.92 2.95
C PHE A 47 16.60 12.19 2.21
N ASP A 48 17.20 12.42 1.04
CA ASP A 48 16.86 13.56 0.19
C ASP A 48 15.60 13.32 -0.66
N TRP A 49 14.83 14.39 -0.86
CA TRP A 49 13.67 14.43 -1.73
C TRP A 49 14.02 14.05 -3.18
N ASN A 50 15.22 14.38 -3.67
CA ASN A 50 15.64 13.97 -5.02
C ASN A 50 15.75 12.45 -5.16
N VAL A 51 16.23 11.75 -4.12
CA VAL A 51 16.25 10.28 -4.09
C VAL A 51 14.83 9.75 -4.09
N LYS A 52 13.94 10.29 -3.23
CA LYS A 52 12.52 9.92 -3.22
C LYS A 52 11.88 10.09 -4.61
N ALA A 53 12.06 11.26 -5.24
CA ALA A 53 11.49 11.55 -6.55
C ALA A 53 11.95 10.57 -7.64
N LYS A 54 13.23 10.16 -7.61
CA LYS A 54 13.77 9.13 -8.52
C LYS A 54 13.19 7.73 -8.25
N MET A 55 12.71 7.43 -7.04
CA MET A 55 12.12 6.14 -6.69
C MET A 55 10.63 6.02 -7.06
N LEU A 56 9.89 7.12 -7.14
CA LEU A 56 8.45 7.10 -7.40
C LEU A 56 8.11 6.43 -8.75
N GLY A 57 7.02 5.65 -8.75
CA GLY A 57 6.52 4.92 -9.94
C GLY A 57 7.34 3.70 -10.37
N LYS A 58 8.45 3.37 -9.69
CA LYS A 58 9.28 2.18 -9.97
C LYS A 58 8.79 0.95 -9.22
N LYS A 59 9.16 -0.25 -9.68
CA LYS A 59 8.94 -1.48 -8.90
C LYS A 59 9.82 -1.48 -7.65
N ALA A 60 9.42 -2.22 -6.61
CA ALA A 60 10.12 -2.24 -5.32
C ALA A 60 11.64 -2.46 -5.43
N ILE A 61 12.10 -3.44 -6.23
CA ILE A 61 13.54 -3.70 -6.42
C ILE A 61 14.26 -2.66 -7.29
N GLU A 62 13.56 -2.03 -8.23
CA GLU A 62 14.10 -0.95 -9.06
C GLU A 62 14.26 0.33 -8.22
N ALA A 63 13.28 0.63 -7.36
CA ALA A 63 13.36 1.72 -6.38
C ALA A 63 14.45 1.48 -5.32
N ALA A 64 14.60 0.24 -4.85
CA ALA A 64 15.64 -0.14 -3.89
C ALA A 64 17.07 0.03 -4.46
N ARG A 65 17.28 -0.29 -5.74
CA ARG A 65 18.57 -0.04 -6.42
C ARG A 65 18.88 1.45 -6.50
N VAL A 66 17.92 2.24 -6.99
CA VAL A 66 18.02 3.71 -7.00
C VAL A 66 18.33 4.26 -5.61
N PHE A 67 17.69 3.75 -4.55
CA PHE A 67 17.95 4.19 -3.18
C PHE A 67 19.40 3.95 -2.74
N VAL A 68 19.93 2.73 -2.88
CA VAL A 68 21.29 2.40 -2.41
C VAL A 68 22.39 3.03 -3.27
N GLU A 69 22.15 3.16 -4.58
CA GLU A 69 23.06 3.80 -5.54
C GLU A 69 23.13 5.32 -5.30
N GLU A 70 21.99 6.02 -5.32
CA GLU A 70 21.93 7.49 -5.21
C GLU A 70 22.33 8.00 -3.81
N SER A 71 22.10 7.20 -2.78
CA SER A 71 22.53 7.52 -1.41
C SER A 71 24.02 7.21 -1.17
N GLY A 72 24.67 6.52 -2.11
CA GLY A 72 26.08 6.11 -2.03
C GLY A 72 26.35 5.14 -0.89
N ILE A 73 25.48 4.13 -0.72
CA ILE A 73 25.61 3.06 0.29
C ILE A 73 25.62 1.65 -0.33
N SER A 74 25.64 1.54 -1.66
CA SER A 74 25.60 0.27 -2.43
C SER A 74 26.69 -0.73 -2.04
N ASP A 75 27.85 -0.24 -1.60
CA ASP A 75 28.99 -1.08 -1.16
C ASP A 75 28.77 -1.69 0.23
N SER A 76 27.80 -1.19 1.00
CA SER A 76 27.49 -1.59 2.37
C SER A 76 26.10 -2.19 2.57
N LEU A 77 25.18 -1.98 1.62
CA LEU A 77 23.81 -2.49 1.68
C LEU A 77 23.30 -2.81 0.27
N SER A 78 22.96 -4.07 0.01
CA SER A 78 22.32 -4.46 -1.25
C SER A 78 20.86 -3.98 -1.32
N ALA A 79 20.33 -3.81 -2.53
CA ALA A 79 18.93 -3.45 -2.74
C ALA A 79 17.95 -4.47 -2.12
N GLU A 80 18.30 -5.75 -2.15
CA GLU A 80 17.54 -6.84 -1.53
C GLU A 80 17.58 -6.79 0.00
N GLN A 81 18.75 -6.51 0.59
CA GLN A 81 18.89 -6.32 2.03
C GLN A 81 18.10 -5.09 2.52
N PHE A 82 18.20 -3.97 1.81
CA PHE A 82 17.39 -2.79 2.05
C PHE A 82 15.88 -3.11 2.04
N LEU A 83 15.40 -3.91 1.10
CA LEU A 83 13.98 -4.29 1.07
C LEU A 83 13.56 -5.10 2.30
N VAL A 84 14.39 -6.04 2.76
CA VAL A 84 14.11 -6.84 3.97
C VAL A 84 14.10 -5.96 5.21
N GLU A 85 15.14 -5.17 5.44
CA GLU A 85 15.21 -4.29 6.62
C GLU A 85 14.10 -3.24 6.64
N ARG A 86 13.75 -2.69 5.46
CA ARG A 86 12.65 -1.74 5.33
C ARG A 86 11.30 -2.40 5.65
N GLU A 87 11.08 -3.63 5.19
CA GLU A 87 9.85 -4.38 5.47
C GLU A 87 9.70 -4.63 6.99
N ASP A 88 10.74 -5.17 7.64
CA ASP A 88 10.74 -5.46 9.08
C ASP A 88 10.39 -4.21 9.92
N MET A 89 10.93 -3.04 9.56
CA MET A 89 10.58 -1.78 10.24
C MET A 89 9.14 -1.34 9.94
N LEU A 90 8.70 -1.42 8.68
CA LEU A 90 7.33 -1.04 8.28
C LEU A 90 6.26 -1.89 8.95
N GLU A 91 6.51 -3.18 9.19
CA GLU A 91 5.60 -4.06 9.91
C GLU A 91 5.28 -3.55 11.33
N THR A 92 6.25 -2.94 12.01
CA THR A 92 6.04 -2.34 13.34
C THR A 92 5.31 -0.99 13.28
N LEU A 93 5.46 -0.23 12.19
CA LEU A 93 4.89 1.10 12.03
C LEU A 93 3.46 1.08 11.47
N PHE A 94 3.12 0.14 10.58
CA PHE A 94 1.80 0.09 9.95
C PHE A 94 0.59 -0.03 10.90
N PRO A 95 0.65 -0.74 12.04
CA PRO A 95 -0.39 -0.70 13.07
C PRO A 95 -0.66 0.70 13.66
N THR A 96 0.28 1.65 13.47
CA THR A 96 0.15 3.03 13.93
C THR A 96 -0.44 3.98 12.87
N CYS A 97 -0.75 3.49 11.66
CA CYS A 97 -1.27 4.32 10.58
C CYS A 97 -2.59 5.01 10.93
N GLU A 98 -2.85 6.14 10.28
CA GLU A 98 -4.04 6.97 10.48
C GLU A 98 -4.77 7.19 9.15
N LEU A 99 -6.05 7.55 9.22
CA LEU A 99 -6.82 7.92 8.03
C LEU A 99 -6.34 9.28 7.50
N MET A 100 -6.24 9.41 6.18
CA MET A 100 -5.97 10.70 5.55
C MET A 100 -7.11 11.71 5.85
N PRO A 101 -6.80 13.02 5.99
CA PRO A 101 -7.79 14.04 6.31
C PRO A 101 -9.01 14.02 5.36
N GLY A 102 -10.20 13.89 5.94
CA GLY A 102 -11.47 13.89 5.20
C GLY A 102 -11.94 12.53 4.67
N VAL A 103 -11.12 11.47 4.72
CA VAL A 103 -11.50 10.11 4.25
C VAL A 103 -12.75 9.60 4.92
N GLY A 104 -12.82 9.66 6.26
CA GLY A 104 -13.99 9.20 7.02
C GLY A 104 -15.29 9.91 6.62
N ARG A 105 -15.23 11.20 6.27
CA ARG A 105 -16.37 11.96 5.75
C ARG A 105 -16.76 11.51 4.34
N LEU A 106 -15.78 11.32 3.46
CA LEU A 106 -16.00 10.92 2.07
C LEU A 106 -16.61 9.51 1.97
N VAL A 107 -16.05 8.54 2.67
CA VAL A 107 -16.53 7.15 2.65
C VAL A 107 -17.95 7.07 3.22
N LYS A 108 -18.21 7.71 4.38
CA LYS A 108 -19.57 7.77 4.96
C LYS A 108 -20.58 8.45 4.03
N HIS A 109 -20.20 9.53 3.35
CA HIS A 109 -21.06 10.21 2.37
C HIS A 109 -21.41 9.31 1.18
N LEU A 110 -20.42 8.66 0.56
CA LEU A 110 -20.63 7.78 -0.58
C LEU A 110 -21.45 6.54 -0.21
N HIS A 111 -21.20 5.97 0.98
CA HIS A 111 -22.00 4.87 1.51
C HIS A 111 -23.47 5.28 1.70
N ALA A 112 -23.74 6.41 2.36
CA ALA A 112 -25.11 6.91 2.53
C ALA A 112 -25.82 7.19 1.18
N LYS A 113 -25.09 7.71 0.19
CA LYS A 113 -25.60 7.93 -1.18
C LYS A 113 -25.85 6.65 -1.97
N ARG A 114 -25.19 5.53 -1.64
CA ARG A 114 -25.55 4.20 -2.16
C ARG A 114 -26.85 3.73 -1.52
N SER A 115 -26.92 3.76 -0.19
CA SER A 115 -28.06 3.24 0.58
C SER A 115 -29.38 3.97 0.31
N SER A 116 -29.34 5.25 -0.12
CA SER A 116 -30.54 6.00 -0.51
C SER A 116 -31.09 5.68 -1.91
N ASN A 117 -30.32 4.98 -2.76
CA ASN A 117 -30.58 4.91 -4.21
C ASN A 117 -30.75 3.48 -4.76
N LEU A 118 -30.76 2.45 -3.91
CA LEU A 118 -30.80 1.03 -4.32
C LEU A 118 -31.72 0.20 -3.42
N PRO A 119 -32.85 -0.31 -3.94
CA PRO A 119 -33.55 -1.42 -3.31
C PRO A 119 -32.84 -2.75 -3.66
N GLY A 120 -32.51 -3.54 -2.63
CA GLY A 120 -32.10 -4.94 -2.80
C GLY A 120 -30.71 -5.19 -3.40
N ASN A 121 -29.64 -4.86 -2.67
CA ASN A 121 -28.43 -5.68 -2.77
C ASN A 121 -28.00 -6.20 -1.39
N GLU A 122 -27.85 -7.52 -1.35
CA GLU A 122 -27.49 -8.31 -0.18
C GLU A 122 -25.99 -8.16 0.06
N SER A 123 -25.56 -8.08 1.33
CA SER A 123 -24.15 -7.92 1.66
C SER A 123 -23.42 -9.26 1.57
N CYS A 124 -22.91 -9.60 0.38
CA CYS A 124 -21.94 -10.68 0.23
C CYS A 124 -20.63 -10.31 0.94
N PHE A 125 -20.52 -10.71 2.20
CA PHE A 125 -19.27 -10.70 2.98
C PHE A 125 -18.36 -11.87 2.58
N ASP A 126 -18.13 -12.01 1.27
CA ASP A 126 -17.27 -13.05 0.71
C ASP A 126 -15.80 -12.67 0.92
N ASN A 127 -15.25 -13.17 2.03
CA ASN A 127 -13.83 -13.07 2.35
C ASN A 127 -12.99 -13.92 1.40
N PHE A 128 -12.72 -13.41 0.20
CA PHE A 128 -11.70 -13.94 -0.71
C PHE A 128 -10.68 -12.85 -1.11
N PRO A 129 -9.38 -13.17 -1.22
CA PRO A 129 -8.35 -12.28 -0.68
C PRO A 129 -7.38 -11.68 -1.72
N HIS A 130 -6.38 -10.94 -1.21
CA HIS A 130 -5.05 -10.67 -1.78
C HIS A 130 -4.72 -9.27 -2.31
N SER A 131 -4.85 -8.26 -1.45
CA SER A 131 -4.13 -6.99 -1.58
C SER A 131 -3.88 -6.43 -0.20
N CYS A 132 -2.82 -5.68 0.04
CA CYS A 132 -1.65 -5.47 -0.81
C CYS A 132 -0.75 -6.72 -0.71
N HIS A 133 0.45 -6.63 -0.13
CA HIS A 133 0.86 -7.79 0.66
C HIS A 133 -0.22 -7.98 1.73
N ARG A 134 -0.94 -9.11 1.72
CA ARG A 134 -2.10 -9.35 2.60
C ARG A 134 -1.78 -9.01 4.07
N ARG A 135 -0.55 -9.34 4.50
CA ARG A 135 0.08 -8.94 5.76
C ARG A 135 0.04 -7.43 6.04
N HIS A 136 0.43 -6.58 5.09
CA HIS A 136 0.35 -5.12 5.23
C HIS A 136 -1.09 -4.62 5.40
N PHE A 137 -2.05 -5.18 4.67
CA PHE A 137 -3.46 -4.83 4.86
C PHE A 137 -3.93 -5.23 6.27
N GLU A 138 -3.65 -6.48 6.68
CA GLU A 138 -4.00 -7.00 8.00
C GLU A 138 -3.34 -6.22 9.16
N LEU A 139 -2.15 -5.63 8.96
CA LEU A 139 -1.48 -4.75 9.91
C LEU A 139 -2.07 -3.32 9.95
N LYS A 140 -2.50 -2.77 8.80
CA LYS A 140 -3.00 -1.39 8.68
C LYS A 140 -4.46 -1.24 9.16
N ILE A 141 -5.29 -2.24 8.92
CA ILE A 141 -6.75 -2.16 9.07
C ILE A 141 -7.31 -2.18 10.51
N PRO A 142 -6.69 -2.80 11.54
CA PRO A 142 -7.31 -3.00 12.85
C PRO A 142 -7.90 -1.74 13.52
N ARG A 143 -7.26 -0.58 13.34
CA ARG A 143 -7.73 0.71 13.90
C ARG A 143 -8.81 1.41 13.06
N HIS A 144 -9.00 0.99 11.81
CA HIS A 144 -9.85 1.67 10.82
C HIS A 144 -11.05 0.83 10.37
N ARG A 145 -11.32 -0.29 11.05
CA ARG A 145 -12.37 -1.26 10.70
C ARG A 145 -13.71 -0.62 10.40
N GLU A 146 -14.15 0.36 11.20
CA GLU A 146 -15.41 1.10 11.01
C GLU A 146 -15.53 1.75 9.63
N ILE A 147 -14.45 2.35 9.12
CA ILE A 147 -14.44 3.01 7.80
C ILE A 147 -14.32 1.97 6.69
N PHE A 148 -13.44 0.97 6.84
CA PHE A 148 -13.24 -0.04 5.81
C PHE A 148 -14.43 -1.00 5.66
N SER A 149 -15.23 -1.23 6.72
CA SER A 149 -16.49 -2.00 6.61
C SER A 149 -17.59 -1.30 5.81
N LEU A 150 -17.44 -0.02 5.47
CA LEU A 150 -18.36 0.72 4.60
C LEU A 150 -18.03 0.57 3.11
N LEU A 151 -16.84 0.05 2.79
CA LEU A 151 -16.39 -0.25 1.43
C LEU A 151 -16.98 -1.59 0.98
N HIS A 152 -17.41 -1.67 -0.28
CA HIS A 152 -18.08 -2.87 -0.80
C HIS A 152 -17.13 -4.04 -1.08
N HIS A 153 -15.96 -3.72 -1.64
CA HIS A 153 -14.92 -4.69 -1.97
C HIS A 153 -13.55 -4.05 -1.71
N VAL A 154 -12.58 -4.87 -1.33
CA VAL A 154 -11.16 -4.53 -1.34
C VAL A 154 -10.53 -5.35 -2.46
N VAL A 155 -9.82 -4.72 -3.40
CA VAL A 155 -9.44 -5.35 -4.69
C VAL A 155 -8.01 -5.89 -4.74
N HIS A 156 -7.93 -7.00 -5.49
CA HIS A 156 -7.07 -8.20 -5.50
C HIS A 156 -5.56 -8.22 -5.92
N VAL A 157 -4.68 -7.24 -5.65
CA VAL A 157 -3.30 -7.20 -6.23
C VAL A 157 -2.22 -8.09 -5.53
N VAL A 158 -1.80 -9.18 -6.20
CA VAL A 158 -0.67 -10.08 -5.80
C VAL A 158 0.63 -9.74 -6.56
N PRO A 159 1.79 -9.53 -5.88
CA PRO A 159 3.07 -9.42 -6.57
C PRO A 159 3.55 -10.77 -7.11
N ARG A 160 3.89 -10.82 -8.40
CA ARG A 160 4.49 -12.00 -9.04
C ARG A 160 5.88 -12.22 -8.46
N MET A 161 6.00 -13.15 -7.50
CA MET A 161 7.28 -13.44 -6.82
C MET A 161 8.35 -13.87 -7.83
N TYR A 162 9.41 -13.07 -7.96
CA TYR A 162 10.64 -13.46 -8.63
C TYR A 162 11.54 -14.18 -7.62
N PHE A 163 11.49 -15.52 -7.60
CA PHE A 163 12.57 -16.32 -7.03
C PHE A 163 13.81 -16.20 -7.92
N SER A 164 14.72 -15.27 -7.59
CA SER A 164 16.01 -15.09 -8.28
C SER A 164 17.08 -16.09 -7.84
N GLN A 165 16.79 -16.96 -6.87
CA GLN A 165 17.56 -18.16 -6.56
C GLN A 165 16.60 -19.33 -6.40
N GLN A 166 16.73 -20.36 -7.23
CA GLN A 166 16.08 -21.64 -6.97
C GLN A 166 16.76 -22.28 -5.74
N PRO A 167 16.03 -22.57 -4.65
CA PRO A 167 16.53 -23.51 -3.65
C PRO A 167 16.69 -24.87 -4.35
N ARG A 168 17.87 -25.49 -4.26
CA ARG A 168 18.11 -26.83 -4.83
C ARG A 168 17.23 -27.93 -4.23
N ASP A 169 16.50 -27.63 -3.15
CA ASP A 169 15.46 -28.48 -2.58
C ASP A 169 14.25 -27.63 -2.10
N LEU A 170 13.10 -27.78 -2.78
CA LEU A 170 11.84 -27.14 -2.39
C LEU A 170 11.35 -27.58 -1.00
N ARG A 171 11.75 -28.77 -0.51
CA ARG A 171 11.27 -29.32 0.77
C ARG A 171 11.83 -28.55 1.98
N CYS A 172 13.02 -27.96 1.87
CA CYS A 172 13.59 -27.13 2.94
C CYS A 172 12.91 -25.77 3.08
N ALA A 173 12.63 -25.09 1.96
CA ALA A 173 11.98 -23.78 1.98
C ALA A 173 10.57 -23.84 2.61
N LEU A 174 9.77 -24.84 2.20
CA LEU A 174 8.42 -25.06 2.73
C LEU A 174 8.43 -25.42 4.23
N ARG A 175 9.43 -26.20 4.71
CA ARG A 175 9.54 -26.51 6.15
C ARG A 175 9.85 -25.29 7.01
N SER A 176 10.75 -24.41 6.56
CA SER A 176 11.12 -23.22 7.34
C SER A 176 9.99 -22.20 7.45
N TYR A 177 9.15 -22.09 6.41
CA TYR A 177 7.98 -21.21 6.39
C TYR A 177 6.82 -21.81 7.21
N CYS A 178 6.41 -23.05 6.92
CA CYS A 178 5.29 -23.72 7.61
C CYS A 178 5.56 -23.96 9.11
N SER A 179 6.82 -24.18 9.51
CA SER A 179 7.16 -24.33 10.93
C SER A 179 7.07 -23.03 11.75
N LYS A 180 6.93 -21.86 11.11
CA LYS A 180 6.63 -20.59 11.79
C LYS A 180 5.12 -20.33 11.88
N GLU A 181 4.34 -20.76 10.89
CA GLU A 181 2.87 -20.62 10.90
C GLU A 181 2.17 -21.61 11.85
N CYS A 182 2.79 -22.74 12.19
CA CYS A 182 2.21 -23.73 13.13
C CYS A 182 2.57 -23.48 14.62
N ARG A 183 3.06 -22.30 15.00
CA ARG A 183 3.28 -21.89 16.40
C ARG A 183 2.87 -20.44 16.65
N ASN A 184 1.57 -20.16 16.54
CA ASN A 184 0.79 -19.30 17.44
C ASN A 184 -0.70 -19.43 17.09
#